data_AF-A0A180G5F2-F1
#
_entry.id   AF-A0A180G5F2-F1
#
_cell.length_a   1.000
_cell.length_b   1.000
_cell.length_c   1.000
_cell.angle_alpha   90.00
_cell.angle_beta   90.00
_cell.angle_gamma   90.00
#
_symmetry.space_group_name_H-M   'P 1'
#
loop_
_entity.id
_entity.type
_entity.pdbx_description
1 polymer ?
#
loop_
_entity_poly.entity_id
_entity_poly.type
_entity_poly.pdbx_seq_one_letter_code
_entity_poly.pdbx_strand_id
1 'polypeptide(L)'
;MIFATTENPSFRLTTPLLSRCRLLKLTQHSSEDLKLILERALAIEKASCPPAAAVEVDAQMIDLLSNVADGDARVALSHLEIVINALKRDPLLDHHALKELIGNKFLLYDRNGDNHYELISALHKSIRGGDADAGLYWLARMLARRLIRMASEDIGQSNPMALTQAVSAYQATQLLGMPECDCILAQIVVMLAESPKSVRTYKGYKRAKALVNSLPSYPVPIHLRNAPTKMMSELGYGAEYKYEPDYAHPIYQEFLPSEVLDRSTRNGASEVDRNYPFLVPRSQRIDQQASSPSDCASSNHQHHQDHPTDTADSLHPINPAQNHHESKLGDHPPAISRPTHSSTKDGKLVDLDLLRHWEEHFNDGQPWTGRDRLQ
;
A
#
# COMPACT_ATOMS: atom_id res chain seq x y z
N MET A 1 22.71 25.78 30.97
CA MET A 1 22.56 24.32 31.03
C MET A 1 22.68 23.80 29.61
N ILE A 2 23.57 22.85 29.36
CA ILE A 2 23.80 22.24 28.03
C ILE A 2 23.34 20.79 28.14
N PHE A 3 22.50 20.37 27.21
CA PHE A 3 22.02 18.99 27.12
C PHE A 3 22.54 18.38 25.83
N ALA A 4 22.90 17.11 25.88
CA ALA A 4 23.25 16.31 24.70
C ALA A 4 22.29 15.12 24.62
N THR A 5 21.83 14.81 23.40
CA THR A 5 20.95 13.68 23.11
C THR A 5 21.32 13.13 21.74
N THR A 6 21.18 11.81 21.58
CA THR A 6 21.26 11.12 20.29
C THR A 6 19.89 10.95 19.64
N GLU A 7 18.81 11.08 20.40
CA GLU A 7 17.43 11.06 19.91
C GLU A 7 16.97 12.46 19.49
N ASN A 8 16.06 12.57 18.51
CA ASN A 8 15.47 13.85 18.13
C ASN A 8 14.71 14.48 19.30
N PRO A 9 15.13 15.68 19.75
CA PRO A 9 14.55 16.34 20.91
C PRO A 9 13.06 16.65 20.74
N SER A 10 12.53 16.79 19.52
CA SER A 10 11.11 17.07 19.30
C SER A 10 10.19 15.92 19.70
N PHE A 11 10.70 14.68 19.82
CA PHE A 11 9.87 13.54 20.19
C PHE A 11 9.73 13.35 21.70
N ARG A 12 10.71 13.80 22.49
CA ARG A 12 10.79 13.53 23.93
C ARG A 12 10.68 14.77 24.80
N LEU A 13 11.06 15.95 24.30
CA LEU A 13 11.08 17.17 25.10
C LEU A 13 9.77 17.94 24.99
N THR A 14 9.35 18.53 26.12
CA THR A 14 8.15 19.33 26.19
C THR A 14 8.35 20.70 25.53
N THR A 15 7.29 21.23 24.92
CA THR A 15 7.31 22.52 24.22
C THR A 15 7.86 23.70 25.04
N PRO A 16 7.60 23.83 26.36
CA PRO A 16 8.16 24.91 27.18
C PRO A 16 9.69 24.87 27.36
N LEU A 17 10.30 23.68 27.25
CA LEU A 17 11.75 23.52 27.28
C LEU A 17 12.36 23.89 25.93
N LEU A 18 11.77 23.38 24.84
CA LEU A 18 12.20 23.68 23.47
C LEU A 18 12.15 25.17 23.15
N SER A 19 11.18 25.91 23.70
CA SER A 19 11.09 27.36 23.48
C SER A 19 12.21 28.18 24.15
N ARG A 20 12.96 27.59 25.08
CA ARG A 20 14.06 28.23 25.82
C ARG A 20 15.44 27.64 25.50
N CYS A 21 15.50 26.64 24.63
CA CYS A 21 16.73 25.96 24.26
C CYS A 21 17.09 26.23 22.80
N ARG A 22 18.36 26.52 22.52
CA ARG A 22 18.88 26.56 21.15
C ARG A 22 19.30 25.15 20.73
N LEU A 23 18.70 24.64 19.67
CA LEU A 23 19.06 23.34 19.10
C LEU A 23 20.30 23.49 18.21
N LEU A 24 21.32 22.68 18.50
CA LEU A 24 22.53 22.56 17.67
C LEU A 24 22.61 21.11 17.21
N LYS A 25 22.53 20.90 15.88
CA LYS A 25 22.72 19.58 15.29
C LYS A 25 24.21 19.32 15.16
N LEU A 26 24.69 18.27 15.82
CA LEU A 26 26.03 17.73 15.60
C LEU A 26 25.93 16.59 14.59
N THR A 27 26.92 16.48 13.71
CA THR A 27 27.04 15.38 12.76
C THR A 27 28.15 14.44 13.22
N GLN A 28 28.08 13.18 12.77
CA GLN A 28 29.19 12.25 12.92
C GLN A 28 30.45 12.80 12.25
N HIS A 29 31.61 12.43 12.79
CA HIS A 29 32.90 12.79 12.22
C HIS A 29 33.13 12.05 10.89
N SER A 30 33.80 12.70 9.94
CA SER A 30 34.29 11.99 8.76
C SER A 30 35.44 11.04 9.14
N SER A 31 35.82 10.14 8.23
CA SER A 31 36.98 9.27 8.47
C SER A 31 38.25 10.10 8.65
N GLU A 32 38.41 11.19 7.88
CA GLU A 32 39.54 12.11 7.98
C GLU A 32 39.57 12.85 9.33
N ASP A 33 38.42 13.32 9.81
CA ASP A 33 38.31 13.96 11.13
C ASP A 33 38.73 12.99 12.24
N LEU A 34 38.29 11.73 12.16
CA LEU A 34 38.64 10.71 13.12
C LEU A 34 40.13 10.37 13.08
N LYS A 35 40.74 10.26 11.89
CA LYS A 35 42.19 10.07 11.76
C LYS A 35 42.95 11.20 12.46
N LEU A 36 42.55 12.44 12.24
CA LEU A 36 43.18 13.61 12.86
C LEU A 36 43.00 13.63 14.40
N ILE A 37 41.86 13.17 14.91
CA ILE A 37 41.66 12.98 16.36
C ILE A 37 42.60 11.89 16.91
N LEU A 38 42.70 10.76 16.22
CA LEU A 38 43.56 9.63 16.60
C LEU A 38 45.04 10.00 16.57
N GLU A 39 45.50 10.68 15.51
CA GLU A 39 46.88 11.17 15.38
C GLU A 39 47.25 12.14 16.51
N ARG A 40 46.32 13.06 16.86
CA ARG A 40 46.52 13.98 17.99
C ARG A 40 46.63 13.23 19.32
N ALA A 41 45.76 12.25 19.54
CA ALA A 41 45.82 11.42 20.74
C ALA A 41 47.14 10.63 20.83
N LEU A 42 47.59 10.05 19.71
CA LEU A 42 48.86 9.34 19.63
C LEU A 42 50.06 10.25 19.91
N ALA A 43 50.05 11.48 19.38
CA ALA A 43 51.11 12.47 19.63
C ALA A 43 51.19 12.85 21.12
N ILE A 44 50.04 13.01 21.78
CA ILE A 44 49.97 13.30 23.23
C ILE A 44 50.49 12.12 24.05
N GLU A 45 50.10 10.89 23.69
CA GLU A 45 50.57 9.68 24.37
C GLU A 45 52.09 9.50 24.20
N LYS A 46 52.62 9.70 22.98
CA LYS A 46 54.06 9.69 22.70
C LYS A 46 54.82 10.73 23.53
N ALA A 47 54.27 11.94 23.70
CA ALA A 47 54.87 12.99 24.51
C ALA A 47 54.84 12.69 26.03
N SER A 48 53.88 11.87 26.48
CA SER A 48 53.69 11.53 27.89
C SER A 48 54.45 10.29 28.33
N CYS A 49 55.02 9.51 27.40
CA CYS A 49 55.74 8.27 27.68
C CYS A 49 57.26 8.41 27.47
N PRO A 50 58.11 7.70 28.24
CA PRO A 50 59.54 7.62 27.97
C PRO A 50 59.81 7.01 26.57
N PRO A 51 60.86 7.43 25.85
CA PRO A 51 61.13 6.97 24.47
C PRO A 51 61.20 5.45 24.31
N ALA A 52 61.64 4.73 25.34
CA ALA A 52 61.74 3.27 25.34
C ALA A 52 60.38 2.53 25.44
N ALA A 53 59.30 3.23 25.77
CA ALA A 53 57.94 2.69 25.90
C ALA A 53 56.98 3.30 24.87
N ALA A 54 57.49 4.09 23.92
CA ALA A 54 56.69 4.72 22.87
C ALA A 54 56.21 3.63 21.89
N VAL A 55 54.92 3.35 21.92
CA VAL A 55 54.27 2.45 20.96
C VAL A 55 54.13 3.17 19.62
N GLU A 56 54.53 2.49 18.54
CA GLU A 56 54.23 2.91 17.18
C GLU A 56 52.97 2.22 16.70
N VAL A 57 51.97 3.01 16.36
CA VAL A 57 50.78 2.56 15.64
C VAL A 57 50.95 3.01 14.20
N ASP A 58 50.85 2.08 13.26
CA ASP A 58 51.01 2.37 11.84
C ASP A 58 49.80 3.14 11.28
N ALA A 59 50.00 3.82 10.14
CA ALA A 59 48.93 4.57 9.49
C ALA A 59 47.77 3.65 9.04
N GLN A 60 48.05 2.40 8.70
CA GLN A 60 47.04 1.43 8.31
C GLN A 60 46.10 1.09 9.46
N MET A 61 46.60 1.00 10.69
CA MET A 61 45.78 0.75 11.87
C MET A 61 44.97 1.99 12.22
N ILE A 62 45.52 3.20 12.07
CA ILE A 62 44.74 4.45 12.25
C ILE A 62 43.57 4.48 11.26
N ASP A 63 43.80 4.10 10.01
CA ASP A 63 42.75 3.98 8.98
C ASP A 63 41.72 2.91 9.33
N LEU A 64 42.16 1.76 9.86
CA LEU A 64 41.25 0.71 10.31
C LEU A 64 40.38 1.21 11.49
N LEU A 65 41.00 1.83 12.48
CA LEU A 65 40.33 2.35 13.68
C LEU A 65 39.30 3.43 13.32
N SER A 66 39.65 4.35 12.42
CA SER A 66 38.71 5.39 11.96
C SER A 66 37.51 4.79 11.23
N ASN A 67 37.74 3.76 10.41
CA ASN A 67 36.67 3.09 9.67
C ASN A 67 35.76 2.23 10.56
N VAL A 68 36.31 1.57 11.59
CA VAL A 68 35.53 0.74 12.52
C VAL A 68 34.71 1.61 13.48
N ALA A 69 35.20 2.78 13.87
CA ALA A 69 34.51 3.70 14.78
C ALA A 69 33.27 4.39 14.18
N ASP A 70 33.08 4.33 12.86
CA ASP A 70 31.85 4.77 12.14
C ASP A 70 31.37 6.18 12.54
N GLY A 71 32.31 7.10 12.73
CA GLY A 71 32.03 8.50 13.05
C GLY A 71 31.92 8.84 14.55
N ASP A 72 32.06 7.88 15.47
CA ASP A 72 32.11 8.12 16.93
C ASP A 72 33.58 8.23 17.42
N ALA A 73 34.01 9.45 17.75
CA ALA A 73 35.36 9.73 18.24
C ALA A 73 35.68 9.03 19.57
N ARG A 74 34.69 8.81 20.44
CA ARG A 74 34.90 8.11 21.71
C ARG A 74 35.25 6.66 21.46
N VAL A 75 34.53 6.00 20.54
CA VAL A 75 34.78 4.62 20.14
C VAL A 75 36.16 4.51 19.48
N ALA A 76 36.49 5.43 18.58
CA ALA A 76 37.82 5.49 17.96
C ALA A 76 38.95 5.56 19.00
N LEU A 77 38.83 6.46 19.97
CA LEU A 77 39.82 6.62 21.05
C LEU A 77 39.88 5.41 21.97
N SER A 78 38.74 4.81 22.32
CA SER A 78 38.71 3.57 23.12
C SER A 78 39.39 2.41 22.40
N HIS A 79 39.18 2.25 21.09
CA HIS A 79 39.88 1.24 20.31
C HIS A 79 41.38 1.52 20.23
N LEU A 80 41.78 2.79 20.04
CA LEU A 80 43.19 3.18 20.06
C LEU A 80 43.84 2.86 21.42
N GLU A 81 43.16 3.12 22.53
CA GLU A 81 43.63 2.78 23.87
C GLU A 81 43.84 1.26 24.04
N ILE A 82 42.91 0.44 23.53
CA ILE A 82 43.03 -1.02 23.53
C ILE A 82 44.27 -1.45 22.73
N VAL A 83 44.46 -0.91 21.53
CA VAL A 83 45.61 -1.23 20.65
C VAL A 83 46.93 -0.82 21.31
N ILE A 84 47.03 0.39 21.87
CA ILE A 84 48.23 0.86 22.56
C ILE A 84 48.54 -0.04 23.76
N ASN A 85 47.54 -0.39 24.57
CA ASN A 85 47.74 -1.25 25.73
C ASN A 85 48.13 -2.69 25.34
N ALA A 86 47.63 -3.21 24.22
CA ALA A 86 48.03 -4.50 23.69
C ALA A 86 49.49 -4.47 23.22
N LEU A 87 49.88 -3.46 22.44
CA LEU A 87 51.24 -3.29 21.94
C LEU A 87 52.27 -2.99 23.06
N LYS A 88 51.86 -2.32 24.14
CA LYS A 88 52.71 -2.15 25.34
C LYS A 88 53.03 -3.48 26.02
N ARG A 89 52.15 -4.48 25.92
CA ARG A 89 52.35 -5.81 26.51
C ARG A 89 53.10 -6.74 25.57
N ASP A 90 52.77 -6.69 24.29
CA ASP A 90 53.41 -7.48 23.24
C ASP A 90 53.65 -6.62 21.98
N PRO A 91 54.87 -6.08 21.81
CA PRO A 91 55.21 -5.26 20.64
C PRO A 91 55.23 -6.03 19.31
N LEU A 92 55.17 -7.37 19.32
CA LEU A 92 55.24 -8.21 18.12
C LEU A 92 53.85 -8.62 17.62
N LEU A 93 52.78 -8.12 18.23
CA LEU A 93 51.41 -8.36 17.75
C LEU A 93 51.25 -7.91 16.31
N ASP A 94 50.77 -8.84 15.47
CA ASP A 94 50.52 -8.54 14.07
C ASP A 94 49.20 -7.78 13.88
N HIS A 95 49.03 -7.24 12.67
CA HIS A 95 47.87 -6.44 12.32
C HIS A 95 46.56 -7.27 12.38
N HIS A 96 46.63 -8.59 12.19
CA HIS A 96 45.47 -9.47 12.24
C HIS A 96 44.96 -9.63 13.68
N ALA A 97 45.85 -9.92 14.63
CA ALA A 97 45.52 -10.05 16.04
C ALA A 97 44.96 -8.75 16.63
N LEU A 98 45.52 -7.60 16.23
CA LEU A 98 45.01 -6.29 16.64
C LEU A 98 43.59 -6.02 16.07
N LYS A 99 43.32 -6.45 14.84
CA LYS A 99 41.98 -6.34 14.23
C LYS A 99 40.95 -7.22 14.95
N GLU A 100 41.31 -8.43 15.35
CA GLU A 100 40.42 -9.30 16.14
C GLU A 100 40.09 -8.69 17.51
N LEU A 101 41.05 -8.01 18.14
CA LEU A 101 40.90 -7.33 19.43
C LEU A 101 39.86 -6.19 19.40
N ILE A 102 39.76 -5.48 18.28
CA ILE A 102 38.82 -4.38 18.09
C ILE A 102 37.38 -4.91 17.88
N GLY A 103 37.24 -6.15 17.41
CA GLY A 103 35.95 -6.77 17.13
C GLY A 103 35.27 -6.26 15.85
N ASN A 104 34.22 -6.96 15.41
CA ASN A 104 33.48 -6.61 14.20
C ASN A 104 32.67 -5.31 14.39
N LYS A 105 32.44 -4.61 13.27
CA LYS A 105 31.59 -3.41 13.20
C LYS A 105 30.22 -3.71 13.83
N PHE A 106 29.97 -3.19 15.03
CA PHE A 106 28.61 -3.15 15.57
C PHE A 106 27.84 -2.16 14.70
N LEU A 107 27.03 -2.67 13.77
CA LEU A 107 26.01 -1.85 13.11
C LEU A 107 25.16 -1.25 14.23
N LEU A 108 25.30 0.07 14.44
CA LEU A 108 24.53 0.85 15.40
C LEU A 108 23.06 0.86 14.97
N TYR A 109 22.35 -0.22 15.28
CA TYR A 109 20.91 -0.30 15.12
C TYR A 109 20.25 0.16 16.42
N ASP A 110 20.05 1.47 16.53
CA ASP A 110 19.25 2.03 17.60
C ASP A 110 17.77 1.80 17.29
N ARG A 111 17.17 0.83 17.96
CA ARG A 111 15.75 0.44 17.81
C ARG A 111 14.78 1.58 18.13
N ASN A 112 15.17 2.58 18.93
CA ASN A 112 14.33 3.71 19.33
C ASN A 112 14.84 5.07 18.82
N GLY A 113 16.02 5.12 18.21
CA GLY A 113 16.66 6.35 17.75
C GLY A 113 16.26 6.80 16.36
N ASP A 114 16.74 7.99 15.99
CA ASP A 114 16.50 8.63 14.70
C ASP A 114 16.98 7.75 13.52
N ASN A 115 18.06 7.00 13.71
CA ASN A 115 18.62 6.10 12.70
C ASN A 115 17.60 5.03 12.25
N HIS A 116 16.78 4.48 13.17
CA HIS A 116 15.71 3.56 12.78
C HIS A 116 14.71 4.20 11.81
N TYR A 117 14.32 5.45 12.07
CA TYR A 117 13.41 6.20 11.20
C TYR A 117 14.05 6.55 9.85
N GLU A 118 15.35 6.85 9.84
CA GLU A 118 16.09 7.09 8.60
C GLU A 118 16.19 5.82 7.74
N LEU A 119 16.54 4.68 8.33
CA LEU A 119 16.62 3.39 7.64
C LEU A 119 15.26 2.94 7.09
N ILE A 120 14.18 3.03 7.88
CA ILE A 120 12.84 2.65 7.40
C ILE A 120 12.33 3.59 6.31
N SER A 121 12.70 4.86 6.39
CA SER A 121 12.41 5.88 5.38
C SER A 121 13.16 5.61 4.07
N ALA A 122 14.43 5.20 4.16
CA ALA A 122 15.26 4.85 3.01
C ALA A 122 14.76 3.57 2.32
N LEU A 123 14.42 2.51 3.08
CA LEU A 123 13.78 1.31 2.55
C LEU A 123 12.48 1.64 1.82
N HIS A 124 11.60 2.43 2.46
CA HIS A 124 10.32 2.82 1.86
C HIS A 124 10.54 3.54 0.53
N LYS A 125 11.45 4.52 0.49
CA LYS A 125 11.74 5.29 -0.73
C LYS A 125 12.36 4.42 -1.82
N SER A 126 13.21 3.46 -1.48
CA SER A 126 13.84 2.55 -2.43
C SER A 126 12.79 1.66 -3.11
N ILE A 127 11.90 1.04 -2.31
CA ILE A 127 10.78 0.24 -2.82
C ILE A 127 9.85 1.10 -3.68
N ARG A 128 9.48 2.30 -3.23
CA ARG A 128 8.65 3.25 -3.99
C ARG A 128 9.32 3.65 -5.31
N GLY A 129 10.64 3.84 -5.31
CA GLY A 129 11.45 4.18 -6.47
C GLY A 129 11.66 3.01 -7.43
N GLY A 130 11.30 1.79 -7.03
CA GLY A 130 11.47 0.59 -7.84
C GLY A 130 12.89 0.02 -7.83
N ASP A 131 13.69 0.38 -6.83
CA ASP A 131 15.07 -0.08 -6.67
C ASP A 131 15.11 -1.24 -5.66
N ALA A 132 15.16 -2.47 -6.19
CA ALA A 132 15.19 -3.70 -5.40
C ALA A 132 16.52 -3.88 -4.66
N ASP A 133 17.64 -3.55 -5.31
CA ASP A 133 18.99 -3.69 -4.75
C ASP A 133 19.20 -2.77 -3.55
N ALA A 134 18.83 -1.49 -3.69
CA ALA A 134 18.83 -0.56 -2.57
C ALA A 134 17.85 -1.00 -1.48
N GLY A 135 16.68 -1.52 -1.87
CA GLY A 135 15.71 -2.09 -0.93
C GLY A 135 16.30 -3.21 -0.07
N LEU A 136 17.01 -4.17 -0.68
CA LEU A 136 17.68 -5.26 0.03
C LEU A 136 18.80 -4.75 0.94
N TYR A 137 19.59 -3.76 0.50
CA TYR A 137 20.61 -3.13 1.33
C TYR A 137 20.01 -2.49 2.59
N TRP A 138 18.93 -1.72 2.47
CA TRP A 138 18.27 -1.10 3.63
C TRP A 138 17.57 -2.12 4.53
N LEU A 139 17.05 -3.22 3.96
CA LEU A 139 16.52 -4.34 4.74
C LEU A 139 17.63 -5.05 5.53
N ALA A 140 18.81 -5.28 4.94
CA ALA A 140 19.93 -5.90 5.64
C ALA A 140 20.39 -5.06 6.86
N ARG A 141 20.22 -3.74 6.79
CA ARG A 141 20.52 -2.82 7.90
C ARG A 141 19.42 -2.75 8.97
N MET A 142 18.21 -3.25 8.72
CA MET A 142 17.10 -3.20 9.68
C MET A 142 15.93 -4.15 9.39
N LEU A 143 15.28 -4.65 10.45
CA LEU A 143 14.09 -5.50 10.31
C LEU A 143 12.81 -4.68 10.05
N ALA A 144 12.19 -4.90 8.90
CA ALA A 144 11.11 -4.07 8.40
C ALA A 144 9.71 -4.54 8.85
N ARG A 145 8.98 -3.72 9.61
CA ARG A 145 7.55 -3.91 9.92
C ARG A 145 6.59 -3.17 8.97
N ARG A 146 7.13 -2.34 8.05
CA ARG A 146 6.35 -1.38 7.26
C ARG A 146 6.01 -1.87 5.84
N LEU A 147 6.39 -3.09 5.48
CA LEU A 147 6.16 -3.66 4.13
C LEU A 147 4.66 -3.75 3.79
N ILE A 148 3.80 -4.13 4.74
CA ILE A 148 2.33 -4.17 4.57
C ILE A 148 1.79 -2.80 4.16
N ARG A 149 2.32 -1.73 4.78
CA ARG A 149 1.89 -0.37 4.46
C ARG A 149 2.32 0.02 3.04
N MET A 150 3.54 -0.31 2.63
CA MET A 150 4.07 -0.03 1.29
C MET A 150 3.23 -0.74 0.22
N ALA A 151 2.85 -2.01 0.47
CA ALA A 151 1.98 -2.78 -0.42
C ALA A 151 0.64 -2.09 -0.71
N SER A 152 0.03 -1.45 0.30
CA SER A 152 -1.24 -0.72 0.10
C SER A 152 -1.06 0.71 -0.41
N GLU A 153 0.00 1.41 0.03
CA GLU A 153 0.23 2.82 -0.25
C GLU A 153 0.81 3.07 -1.64
N ASP A 154 1.81 2.28 -2.03
CA ASP A 154 2.65 2.54 -3.20
C ASP A 154 2.41 1.57 -4.35
N ILE A 155 1.91 0.36 -4.06
CA ILE A 155 1.54 -0.65 -5.05
C ILE A 155 0.02 -0.59 -5.27
N GLY A 156 -0.79 -0.80 -4.22
CA GLY A 156 -2.24 -0.63 -4.29
C GLY A 156 -2.91 -1.52 -5.33
N GLN A 157 -3.78 -0.94 -6.17
CA GLN A 157 -4.59 -1.68 -7.14
C GLN A 157 -3.83 -2.10 -8.42
N SER A 158 -2.59 -1.65 -8.62
CA SER A 158 -1.80 -2.10 -9.77
C SER A 158 -1.19 -3.48 -9.58
N ASN A 159 -1.08 -3.96 -8.34
CA ASN A 159 -0.89 -5.38 -8.02
C ASN A 159 -1.69 -5.72 -6.74
N PRO A 160 -2.96 -6.16 -6.88
CA PRO A 160 -3.84 -6.46 -5.75
C PRO A 160 -3.30 -7.57 -4.82
N MET A 161 -2.42 -8.45 -5.31
CA MET A 161 -1.84 -9.54 -4.52
C MET A 161 -0.71 -9.07 -3.59
N ALA A 162 -0.15 -7.87 -3.80
CA ALA A 162 0.95 -7.36 -3.00
C ALA A 162 0.61 -7.26 -1.50
N LEU A 163 -0.62 -6.85 -1.16
CA LEU A 163 -1.05 -6.75 0.24
C LEU A 163 -1.14 -8.15 0.88
N THR A 164 -1.74 -9.11 0.17
CA THR A 164 -1.86 -10.49 0.64
C THR A 164 -0.49 -11.10 0.88
N GLN A 165 0.43 -10.98 -0.08
CA GLN A 165 1.79 -11.51 0.05
C GLN A 165 2.55 -10.84 1.20
N ALA A 166 2.43 -9.52 1.38
CA ALA A 166 3.06 -8.81 2.49
C ALA A 166 2.52 -9.25 3.86
N VAL A 167 1.21 -9.54 3.97
CA VAL A 167 0.60 -10.09 5.19
C VAL A 167 1.06 -11.53 5.44
N SER A 168 1.09 -12.37 4.41
CA SER A 168 1.59 -13.75 4.52
C SER A 168 3.05 -13.79 4.95
N ALA A 169 3.90 -12.93 4.40
CA ALA A 169 5.28 -12.80 4.82
C ALA A 169 5.40 -12.33 6.28
N TYR A 170 4.59 -11.36 6.69
CA TYR A 170 4.54 -10.95 8.10
C TYR A 170 4.19 -12.14 9.00
N GLN A 171 3.16 -12.92 8.68
CA GLN A 171 2.78 -14.11 9.45
C GLN A 171 3.92 -15.15 9.48
N ALA A 172 4.55 -15.43 8.34
CA ALA A 172 5.68 -16.36 8.26
C ALA A 172 6.86 -15.89 9.11
N THR A 173 7.15 -14.57 9.13
CA THR A 173 8.21 -14.01 9.98
C THR A 173 7.91 -14.12 11.47
N GLN A 174 6.63 -14.06 11.86
CA GLN A 174 6.23 -14.30 13.25
C GLN A 174 6.40 -15.76 13.67
N LEU A 175 6.22 -16.70 12.74
CA LEU A 175 6.33 -18.14 13.00
C LEU A 175 7.78 -18.62 13.04
N LEU A 176 8.60 -18.20 12.07
CA LEU A 176 9.98 -18.65 11.91
C LEU A 176 10.96 -17.84 12.78
N GLY A 177 10.74 -16.53 12.91
CA GLY A 177 11.70 -15.65 13.56
C GLY A 177 13.02 -15.52 12.77
N MET A 178 13.99 -14.79 13.34
CA MET A 178 15.32 -14.65 12.75
C MET A 178 16.24 -15.78 13.24
N PRO A 179 17.17 -16.28 12.42
CA PRO A 179 17.53 -15.77 11.08
C PRO A 179 16.69 -16.30 9.91
N GLU A 180 15.91 -17.38 10.09
CA GLU A 180 15.26 -18.11 8.98
C GLU A 180 14.26 -17.29 8.15
N CYS A 181 13.68 -16.22 8.70
CA CYS A 181 12.73 -15.38 7.95
C CYS A 181 13.37 -14.28 7.08
N ASP A 182 14.69 -14.17 7.04
CA ASP A 182 15.41 -13.17 6.24
C ASP A 182 15.08 -13.25 4.74
N CYS A 183 15.05 -14.47 4.18
CA CYS A 183 14.75 -14.75 2.78
C CYS A 183 13.31 -14.37 2.43
N ILE A 184 12.37 -14.56 3.36
CA ILE A 184 10.96 -14.19 3.18
C ILE A 184 10.81 -12.67 3.11
N LEU A 185 11.51 -11.94 3.98
CA LEU A 185 11.51 -10.48 3.95
C LEU A 185 12.16 -9.95 2.67
N ALA A 186 13.28 -10.54 2.26
CA ALA A 186 13.97 -10.19 1.03
C ALA A 186 13.07 -10.39 -0.20
N GLN A 187 12.37 -11.53 -0.28
CA GLN A 187 11.42 -11.84 -1.35
C GLN A 187 10.33 -10.76 -1.48
N ILE A 188 9.74 -10.32 -0.36
CA ILE A 188 8.73 -9.27 -0.39
C ILE A 188 9.30 -7.92 -0.79
N VAL A 189 10.49 -7.57 -0.32
CA VAL A 189 11.13 -6.29 -0.72
C VAL A 189 11.33 -6.23 -2.22
N VAL A 190 11.87 -7.28 -2.83
CA VAL A 190 12.06 -7.38 -4.28
C VAL A 190 10.72 -7.31 -5.01
N MET A 191 9.74 -8.13 -4.60
CA MET A 191 8.41 -8.15 -5.22
C MET A 191 7.72 -6.78 -5.17
N LEU A 192 7.80 -6.07 -4.04
CA LEU A 192 7.20 -4.74 -3.91
C LEU A 192 7.96 -3.69 -4.74
N ALA A 193 9.29 -3.78 -4.80
CA ALA A 193 10.12 -2.88 -5.61
C ALA A 193 9.87 -3.08 -7.12
N GLU A 194 9.69 -4.32 -7.58
CA GLU A 194 9.46 -4.62 -9.00
C GLU A 194 7.97 -4.51 -9.41
N SER A 195 7.04 -4.49 -8.45
CA SER A 195 5.61 -4.34 -8.74
C SER A 195 5.27 -2.99 -9.41
N PRO A 196 4.30 -2.96 -10.33
CA PRO A 196 3.74 -1.70 -10.84
C PRO A 196 3.26 -0.82 -9.69
N LYS A 197 3.57 0.48 -9.74
CA LYS A 197 3.25 1.44 -8.67
C LYS A 197 1.93 2.15 -8.91
N SER A 198 1.09 2.23 -7.88
CA SER A 198 -0.16 3.00 -7.93
C SER A 198 -0.54 3.55 -6.56
N VAL A 199 -0.45 4.87 -6.44
CA VAL A 199 -0.91 5.63 -5.26
C VAL A 199 -2.37 6.08 -5.40
N ARG A 200 -3.13 5.53 -6.37
CA ARG A 200 -4.51 5.96 -6.68
C ARG A 200 -5.42 5.84 -5.47
N THR A 201 -5.43 4.68 -4.81
CA THR A 201 -6.28 4.41 -3.64
C THR A 201 -5.85 5.27 -2.45
N TYR A 202 -4.54 5.34 -2.17
CA TYR A 202 -3.99 6.14 -1.07
C TYR A 202 -4.33 7.63 -1.21
N LYS A 203 -4.02 8.23 -2.36
CA LYS A 203 -4.32 9.65 -2.60
C LYS A 203 -5.83 9.89 -2.71
N GLY A 204 -6.59 8.98 -3.30
CA GLY A 204 -8.05 9.06 -3.41
C GLY A 204 -8.72 9.16 -2.04
N TYR A 205 -8.38 8.25 -1.12
CA TYR A 205 -8.94 8.28 0.23
C TYR A 205 -8.50 9.50 1.04
N LYS A 206 -7.21 9.88 0.98
CA LYS A 206 -6.71 11.08 1.68
C LYS A 206 -7.48 12.34 1.29
N ARG A 207 -7.86 12.44 0.02
CA ARG A 207 -8.63 13.57 -0.52
C ARG A 207 -10.11 13.50 -0.16
N ALA A 208 -10.74 12.33 -0.27
CA ALA A 208 -12.11 12.15 0.20
C ALA A 208 -12.25 12.57 1.67
N LYS A 209 -11.29 12.18 2.52
CA LYS A 209 -11.24 12.61 3.92
C LYS A 209 -11.06 14.12 4.09
N ALA A 210 -10.18 14.74 3.28
CA ALA A 210 -10.00 16.19 3.30
C ALA A 210 -11.28 16.93 2.88
N LEU A 211 -11.96 16.44 1.85
CA LEU A 211 -13.20 17.01 1.33
C LEU A 211 -14.35 16.94 2.35
N VAL A 212 -14.53 15.78 2.99
CA VAL A 212 -15.53 15.61 4.06
C VAL A 212 -15.25 16.56 5.22
N ASN A 213 -13.98 16.80 5.55
CA ASN A 213 -13.61 17.74 6.61
C ASN A 213 -13.80 19.22 6.24
N SER A 214 -13.85 19.55 4.95
CA SER A 214 -14.03 20.93 4.47
C SER A 214 -15.49 21.30 4.15
N LEU A 215 -16.39 20.33 4.06
CA LEU A 215 -17.78 20.52 3.70
C LEU A 215 -18.72 20.33 4.90
N PRO A 216 -19.95 20.88 4.83
CA PRO A 216 -21.02 20.49 5.73
C PRO A 216 -21.27 18.98 5.68
N SER A 217 -21.83 18.43 6.77
CA SER A 217 -22.23 17.03 6.84
C SER A 217 -23.52 16.79 6.04
N TYR A 218 -23.41 16.75 4.71
CA TYR A 218 -24.54 16.46 3.83
C TYR A 218 -25.15 15.08 4.14
N PRO A 219 -26.49 14.95 4.09
CA PRO A 219 -27.17 13.70 4.39
C PRO A 219 -26.95 12.68 3.26
N VAL A 220 -27.16 11.39 3.59
CA VAL A 220 -27.21 10.33 2.58
C VAL A 220 -28.40 10.57 1.64
N PRO A 221 -28.21 10.52 0.30
CA PRO A 221 -29.30 10.61 -0.68
C PRO A 221 -30.43 9.62 -0.39
N ILE A 222 -31.69 10.04 -0.60
CA ILE A 222 -32.88 9.26 -0.23
C ILE A 222 -32.86 7.85 -0.82
N HIS A 223 -32.49 7.72 -2.10
CA HIS A 223 -32.38 6.44 -2.81
C HIS A 223 -31.26 5.52 -2.31
N LEU A 224 -30.37 5.98 -1.42
CA LEU A 224 -29.33 5.15 -0.78
C LEU A 224 -29.62 4.87 0.70
N ARG A 225 -30.69 5.45 1.26
CA ARG A 225 -31.06 5.23 2.66
C ARG A 225 -31.65 3.84 2.83
N ASN A 226 -31.28 3.20 3.93
CA ASN A 226 -31.91 1.94 4.33
C ASN A 226 -33.36 2.19 4.81
N ALA A 227 -34.29 1.31 4.41
CA ALA A 227 -35.71 1.40 4.76
C ALA A 227 -36.24 0.13 5.43
N PRO A 228 -35.69 -0.29 6.58
CA PRO A 228 -36.08 -1.55 7.24
C PRO A 228 -37.45 -1.49 7.93
N THR A 229 -38.00 -0.30 8.16
CA THR A 229 -39.31 -0.13 8.82
C THR A 229 -40.35 0.43 7.86
N LYS A 230 -41.62 0.11 8.10
CA LYS A 230 -42.74 0.62 7.30
C LYS A 230 -42.76 2.15 7.26
N MET A 231 -42.54 2.80 8.40
CA MET A 231 -42.45 4.26 8.50
C MET A 231 -41.33 4.84 7.61
N MET A 232 -40.15 4.20 7.55
CA MET A 232 -39.05 4.67 6.71
C MET A 232 -39.36 4.54 5.22
N SER A 233 -40.05 3.46 4.82
CA SER A 233 -40.52 3.29 3.45
C SER A 233 -41.60 4.33 3.09
N GLU A 234 -42.52 4.62 4.02
CA GLU A 234 -43.52 5.69 3.87
C GLU A 234 -42.88 7.09 3.73
N LEU A 235 -41.72 7.31 4.37
CA LEU A 235 -40.89 8.51 4.20
C LEU A 235 -40.04 8.51 2.92
N GLY A 236 -40.21 7.50 2.05
CA GLY A 236 -39.53 7.37 0.76
C GLY A 236 -38.09 6.89 0.84
N TYR A 237 -37.62 6.36 1.98
CA TYR A 237 -36.23 5.89 2.07
C TYR A 237 -36.02 4.70 1.15
N GLY A 238 -34.91 4.71 0.41
CA GLY A 238 -34.60 3.67 -0.58
C GLY A 238 -35.50 3.72 -1.81
N ALA A 239 -36.44 4.66 -1.90
CA ALA A 239 -37.24 4.85 -3.10
C ALA A 239 -36.32 5.18 -4.29
N GLU A 240 -36.65 4.64 -5.46
CA GLU A 240 -35.91 4.85 -6.71
C GLU A 240 -34.45 4.33 -6.70
N TYR A 241 -34.07 3.52 -5.70
CA TYR A 241 -32.80 2.79 -5.74
C TYR A 241 -32.81 1.82 -6.94
N LYS A 242 -31.81 1.93 -7.82
CA LYS A 242 -31.66 1.01 -8.95
C LYS A 242 -30.70 -0.07 -8.52
N TYR A 243 -31.23 -1.21 -8.09
CA TYR A 243 -30.42 -2.38 -7.73
C TYR A 243 -29.72 -2.93 -8.97
N GLU A 244 -28.42 -2.68 -9.09
CA GLU A 244 -27.69 -2.87 -10.34
C GLU A 244 -27.85 -4.23 -11.03
N PRO A 245 -27.85 -5.38 -10.32
CA PRO A 245 -28.03 -6.68 -10.94
C PRO A 245 -29.36 -6.89 -11.69
N ASP A 246 -30.40 -6.13 -11.37
CA ASP A 246 -31.74 -6.28 -11.97
C ASP A 246 -31.91 -5.49 -13.28
N TYR A 247 -30.97 -4.60 -13.61
CA TYR A 247 -31.09 -3.70 -14.75
C TYR A 247 -30.04 -4.00 -15.81
N ALA A 248 -30.40 -3.76 -17.08
CA ALA A 248 -29.43 -3.75 -18.17
C ALA A 248 -28.45 -2.57 -18.03
N HIS A 249 -27.17 -2.83 -18.25
CA HIS A 249 -26.12 -1.79 -18.18
C HIS A 249 -26.02 -0.99 -19.49
N PRO A 250 -25.63 0.31 -19.42
CA PRO A 250 -25.24 1.04 -18.21
C PRO A 250 -26.42 1.65 -17.44
N ILE A 251 -26.30 1.70 -16.11
CA ILE A 251 -27.33 2.24 -15.23
C ILE A 251 -26.89 3.60 -14.74
N TYR A 252 -27.67 4.63 -15.04
CA TYR A 252 -27.43 6.00 -14.58
C TYR A 252 -28.10 6.22 -13.22
N GLN A 253 -27.26 6.29 -12.18
CA GLN A 253 -27.62 6.68 -10.81
C GLN A 253 -26.37 7.29 -10.14
N GLU A 254 -26.54 8.42 -9.47
CA GLU A 254 -25.48 9.09 -8.72
C GLU A 254 -25.44 8.59 -7.27
N PHE A 255 -24.23 8.50 -6.70
CA PHE A 255 -24.01 7.98 -5.34
C PHE A 255 -23.52 9.02 -4.34
N LEU A 256 -22.99 10.13 -4.85
CA LEU A 256 -22.58 11.26 -4.02
C LEU A 256 -23.78 12.19 -3.80
N PRO A 257 -23.83 12.90 -2.66
CA PRO A 257 -24.76 14.02 -2.51
C PRO A 257 -24.60 15.02 -3.65
N SER A 258 -25.70 15.58 -4.13
CA SER A 258 -25.73 16.60 -5.19
C SER A 258 -24.81 17.78 -4.88
N GLU A 259 -24.74 18.17 -3.62
CA GLU A 259 -23.94 19.27 -3.10
C GLU A 259 -22.45 18.96 -3.13
N VAL A 260 -22.04 17.70 -3.19
CA VAL A 260 -20.63 17.32 -3.36
C VAL A 260 -20.25 17.37 -4.85
N LEU A 261 -21.20 17.08 -5.74
CA LEU A 261 -21.01 17.15 -7.19
C LEU A 261 -21.05 18.61 -7.69
N ASP A 262 -21.88 19.46 -7.08
CA ASP A 262 -21.96 20.88 -7.41
C ASP A 262 -20.63 21.59 -7.11
N ARG A 263 -20.18 22.43 -8.04
CA ARG A 263 -18.98 23.26 -7.88
C ARG A 263 -19.24 24.47 -7.00
N SER A 264 -20.47 24.99 -7.00
CA SER A 264 -20.83 26.22 -6.30
C SER A 264 -20.77 26.10 -4.77
N THR A 265 -21.02 24.88 -4.27
CA THR A 265 -21.02 24.49 -2.86
C THR A 265 -19.60 24.22 -2.33
N ARG A 266 -18.63 24.04 -3.22
CA ARG A 266 -17.20 23.80 -2.91
C ARG A 266 -16.42 25.11 -2.80
N ASN A 267 -16.83 26.00 -1.89
CA ASN A 267 -16.11 27.25 -1.65
C ASN A 267 -14.68 26.97 -1.13
N GLY A 268 -13.66 27.39 -1.88
CA GLY A 268 -12.24 27.13 -1.58
C GLY A 268 -11.57 26.03 -2.43
N ALA A 269 -12.25 25.55 -3.47
CA ALA A 269 -11.71 24.60 -4.45
C ALA A 269 -10.48 25.17 -5.18
N SER A 270 -9.29 24.97 -4.60
CA SER A 270 -8.01 25.20 -5.29
C SER A 270 -7.99 24.46 -6.65
N GLU A 271 -7.15 24.90 -7.60
CA GLU A 271 -6.99 24.26 -8.93
C GLU A 271 -6.79 22.73 -8.89
N VAL A 272 -6.37 22.22 -7.73
CA VAL A 272 -6.22 20.82 -7.36
C VAL A 272 -7.52 20.01 -7.51
N ASP A 273 -8.71 20.62 -7.47
CA ASP A 273 -10.01 19.95 -7.63
C ASP A 273 -10.38 19.60 -9.09
N ARG A 274 -9.67 20.17 -10.08
CA ARG A 274 -9.99 19.98 -11.51
C ARG A 274 -9.78 18.56 -12.03
N ASN A 275 -8.97 17.75 -11.35
CA ASN A 275 -8.47 16.47 -11.89
C ASN A 275 -8.89 15.22 -11.11
N TYR A 276 -9.95 15.26 -10.30
CA TYR A 276 -10.39 14.07 -9.57
C TYR A 276 -11.50 13.29 -10.27
N PRO A 277 -11.24 12.03 -10.67
CA PRO A 277 -12.26 11.22 -11.34
C PRO A 277 -13.54 11.07 -10.51
N PHE A 278 -13.46 11.00 -9.18
CA PHE A 278 -14.65 10.79 -8.35
C PHE A 278 -15.52 12.03 -8.16
N LEU A 279 -15.04 13.24 -8.47
CA LEU A 279 -15.83 14.48 -8.48
C LEU A 279 -16.47 14.75 -9.86
N VAL A 280 -16.21 13.87 -10.83
CA VAL A 280 -16.95 13.82 -12.08
C VAL A 280 -18.23 13.00 -11.84
N PRO A 281 -19.41 13.53 -12.17
CA PRO A 281 -20.67 12.79 -12.09
C PRO A 281 -20.52 11.38 -12.68
N ARG A 282 -21.09 10.38 -12.01
CA ARG A 282 -21.00 8.98 -12.45
C ARG A 282 -21.56 8.81 -13.86
N SER A 283 -22.63 9.52 -14.19
CA SER A 283 -23.16 9.65 -15.56
C SER A 283 -22.07 9.93 -16.59
N GLN A 284 -21.31 11.01 -16.42
CA GLN A 284 -20.22 11.38 -17.34
C GLN A 284 -19.08 10.35 -17.36
N ARG A 285 -18.82 9.68 -16.23
CA ARG A 285 -17.81 8.61 -16.18
C ARG A 285 -18.23 7.35 -16.94
N ILE A 286 -19.51 7.01 -16.91
CA ILE A 286 -20.08 5.91 -17.70
C ILE A 286 -19.89 6.19 -19.18
N ASP A 287 -20.20 7.41 -19.63
CA ASP A 287 -20.06 7.81 -21.03
C ASP A 287 -18.60 7.76 -21.50
N GLN A 288 -17.66 8.18 -20.65
CA GLN A 288 -16.21 8.08 -20.92
C GLN A 288 -15.73 6.63 -21.02
N GLN A 289 -16.27 5.73 -20.20
CA GLN A 289 -15.94 4.30 -20.26
C GLN A 289 -16.52 3.64 -21.51
N ALA A 290 -17.73 4.02 -21.93
CA ALA A 290 -18.38 3.49 -23.12
C ALA A 290 -17.74 3.98 -24.43
N SER A 291 -17.15 5.19 -24.43
CA SER A 291 -16.48 5.80 -25.59
C SER A 291 -15.00 5.44 -25.74
N SER A 292 -14.41 4.76 -24.75
CA SER A 292 -13.04 4.24 -24.83
C SER A 292 -13.05 2.91 -25.61
N PRO A 293 -12.32 2.77 -26.73
CA PRO A 293 -12.17 1.47 -27.38
C PRO A 293 -11.46 0.53 -26.39
N SER A 294 -12.19 -0.49 -25.91
CA SER A 294 -11.64 -1.48 -24.99
C SER A 294 -10.63 -2.36 -25.73
N ASP A 295 -9.39 -2.37 -25.25
CA ASP A 295 -8.43 -3.48 -25.40
C ASP A 295 -9.04 -4.75 -24.77
N CYS A 296 -10.05 -5.32 -25.42
CA CYS A 296 -10.61 -6.63 -25.11
C CYS A 296 -9.85 -7.70 -25.90
N ALA A 297 -8.57 -7.88 -25.60
CA ALA A 297 -7.77 -8.98 -26.16
C ALA A 297 -6.56 -9.34 -25.29
N SER A 298 -6.78 -9.76 -24.04
CA SER A 298 -5.80 -10.58 -23.31
C SER A 298 -6.33 -11.09 -21.98
N SER A 299 -7.16 -12.13 -22.04
CA SER A 299 -7.25 -13.12 -20.98
C SER A 299 -7.51 -14.47 -21.64
N ASN A 300 -6.43 -15.17 -21.97
CA ASN A 300 -6.43 -16.54 -22.45
C ASN A 300 -7.20 -17.43 -21.46
N HIS A 301 -8.40 -17.87 -21.85
CA HIS A 301 -8.96 -19.11 -21.31
C HIS A 301 -8.15 -20.27 -21.89
N GLN A 302 -7.28 -20.85 -21.07
CA GLN A 302 -6.73 -22.17 -21.36
C GLN A 302 -7.87 -23.20 -21.29
N HIS A 303 -8.15 -23.81 -22.43
CA HIS A 303 -8.92 -25.04 -22.54
C HIS A 303 -8.30 -26.12 -21.65
N HIS A 304 -9.03 -26.61 -20.66
CA HIS A 304 -8.83 -27.96 -20.14
C HIS A 304 -9.74 -28.91 -20.91
N GLN A 305 -9.10 -29.87 -21.58
CA GLN A 305 -9.74 -30.97 -22.29
C GLN A 305 -10.35 -31.97 -21.30
N ASP A 306 -11.58 -32.38 -21.56
CA ASP A 306 -12.25 -33.51 -20.92
C ASP A 306 -11.59 -34.85 -21.28
N HIS A 307 -11.45 -35.73 -20.30
CA HIS A 307 -11.51 -37.17 -20.53
C HIS A 307 -12.31 -37.87 -19.41
N PRO A 308 -13.14 -38.88 -19.72
CA PRO A 308 -14.08 -39.50 -18.79
C PRO A 308 -13.51 -40.80 -18.19
N THR A 309 -13.92 -41.15 -16.96
CA THR A 309 -14.13 -42.56 -16.54
C THR A 309 -15.00 -42.63 -15.29
N ASP A 310 -15.89 -43.62 -15.33
CA ASP A 310 -16.93 -44.01 -14.38
C ASP A 310 -16.50 -44.24 -12.92
N THR A 311 -17.44 -44.04 -11.99
CA THR A 311 -17.99 -45.13 -11.16
C THR A 311 -19.22 -44.67 -10.35
N ALA A 312 -20.23 -45.53 -10.33
CA ALA A 312 -21.49 -45.44 -9.59
C ALA A 312 -21.28 -45.63 -8.07
N ASP A 313 -22.12 -45.01 -7.22
CA ASP A 313 -23.26 -45.68 -6.54
C ASP A 313 -23.90 -44.85 -5.40
N SER A 314 -25.20 -45.11 -5.17
CA SER A 314 -25.98 -44.95 -3.90
C SER A 314 -26.78 -43.65 -3.57
N LEU A 315 -28.07 -43.67 -3.93
CA LEU A 315 -29.31 -43.53 -3.10
C LEU A 315 -29.23 -42.79 -1.73
N HIS A 316 -30.10 -41.87 -1.29
CA HIS A 316 -31.58 -41.80 -1.27
C HIS A 316 -32.09 -40.35 -0.92
N PRO A 317 -33.40 -40.04 -1.09
CA PRO A 317 -34.00 -38.70 -0.96
C PRO A 317 -34.79 -38.46 0.35
N ILE A 318 -34.97 -37.19 0.75
CA ILE A 318 -35.98 -36.76 1.73
C ILE A 318 -36.63 -35.43 1.26
N ASN A 319 -37.94 -35.47 1.04
CA ASN A 319 -38.91 -34.36 0.94
C ASN A 319 -39.63 -34.24 2.32
N PRO A 320 -40.52 -33.27 2.69
CA PRO A 320 -41.28 -32.30 1.87
C PRO A 320 -41.58 -30.91 2.53
N ALA A 321 -42.31 -30.03 1.82
CA ALA A 321 -43.49 -29.24 2.25
C ALA A 321 -43.69 -28.02 1.32
N GLN A 322 -44.55 -28.07 0.30
CA GLN A 322 -45.98 -27.71 0.33
C GLN A 322 -46.30 -26.33 0.94
N ASN A 323 -46.71 -25.40 0.07
CA ASN A 323 -47.89 -24.57 0.32
C ASN A 323 -48.59 -24.27 -1.00
N HIS A 324 -49.80 -24.81 -1.12
CA HIS A 324 -50.77 -24.51 -2.16
C HIS A 324 -51.42 -23.14 -1.89
N HIS A 325 -51.61 -22.34 -2.93
CA HIS A 325 -52.81 -21.53 -3.07
C HIS A 325 -53.28 -21.56 -4.52
N GLU A 326 -54.40 -22.25 -4.74
CA GLU A 326 -55.18 -22.17 -5.98
C GLU A 326 -56.04 -20.91 -5.99
N SER A 327 -56.08 -20.21 -7.13
CA SER A 327 -57.28 -19.48 -7.54
C SER A 327 -57.44 -19.47 -9.07
N LYS A 328 -58.30 -20.38 -9.53
CA LYS A 328 -59.31 -20.34 -10.62
C LYS A 328 -58.95 -19.69 -11.98
N LEU A 329 -59.06 -20.53 -13.01
CA LEU A 329 -59.32 -20.18 -14.41
C LEU A 329 -60.68 -19.49 -14.60
N GLY A 330 -60.73 -18.50 -15.49
CA GLY A 330 -61.95 -18.00 -16.14
C GLY A 330 -61.67 -16.87 -17.13
N ASP A 331 -62.16 -17.03 -18.36
CA ASP A 331 -62.27 -16.08 -19.48
C ASP A 331 -61.07 -15.85 -20.43
N HIS A 332 -61.18 -16.46 -21.62
CA HIS A 332 -60.44 -16.11 -22.84
C HIS A 332 -61.06 -14.91 -23.56
N PRO A 333 -60.24 -14.02 -24.14
CA PRO A 333 -60.54 -13.42 -25.45
C PRO A 333 -59.29 -13.44 -26.39
N PRO A 334 -59.35 -12.93 -27.63
CA PRO A 334 -59.31 -13.71 -28.85
C PRO A 334 -57.94 -13.75 -29.56
N ALA A 335 -57.76 -14.74 -30.44
CA ALA A 335 -56.77 -14.83 -31.53
C ALA A 335 -55.42 -14.12 -31.31
N ILE A 336 -54.46 -14.83 -30.73
CA ILE A 336 -53.05 -14.44 -30.68
C ILE A 336 -52.51 -14.39 -32.11
N SER A 337 -52.23 -13.18 -32.61
CA SER A 337 -51.29 -12.97 -33.71
C SER A 337 -49.98 -13.65 -33.32
N ARG A 338 -49.46 -14.55 -34.17
CA ARG A 338 -48.17 -15.21 -33.90
C ARG A 338 -47.12 -14.12 -33.56
N PRO A 339 -46.41 -14.23 -32.43
CA PRO A 339 -45.40 -13.26 -32.06
C PRO A 339 -44.39 -13.14 -33.18
N THR A 340 -44.10 -11.90 -33.58
CA THR A 340 -43.06 -11.63 -34.56
C THR A 340 -41.71 -11.82 -33.88
N HIS A 341 -40.98 -12.86 -34.27
CA HIS A 341 -39.66 -13.16 -33.71
C HIS A 341 -38.55 -12.67 -34.66
N SER A 342 -37.49 -12.12 -34.07
CA SER A 342 -36.22 -11.83 -34.74
C SER A 342 -35.08 -12.48 -33.95
N SER A 343 -33.94 -12.68 -34.58
CA SER A 343 -32.74 -13.21 -33.92
C SER A 343 -31.64 -12.17 -33.81
N THR A 344 -30.90 -12.20 -32.71
CA THR A 344 -29.62 -11.46 -32.63
C THR A 344 -28.57 -12.15 -33.49
N LYS A 345 -27.50 -11.42 -33.87
CA LYS A 345 -26.32 -12.00 -34.55
C LYS A 345 -25.68 -13.20 -33.83
N ASP A 346 -25.92 -13.33 -32.53
CA ASP A 346 -25.46 -14.44 -31.69
C ASP A 346 -26.49 -15.60 -31.58
N GLY A 347 -27.55 -15.58 -32.39
CA GLY A 347 -28.53 -16.66 -32.52
C GLY A 347 -29.62 -16.70 -31.44
N LYS A 348 -29.76 -15.67 -30.59
CA LYS A 348 -30.80 -15.62 -29.56
C LYS A 348 -32.12 -15.12 -30.16
N LEU A 349 -33.21 -15.83 -29.91
CA LEU A 349 -34.56 -15.42 -30.32
C LEU A 349 -35.05 -14.27 -29.43
N VAL A 350 -35.62 -13.24 -30.05
CA VAL A 350 -36.21 -12.08 -29.39
C VAL A 350 -37.66 -11.93 -29.86
N ASP A 351 -38.57 -11.77 -28.90
CA ASP A 351 -39.98 -11.46 -29.17
C ASP A 351 -40.13 -9.94 -29.37
N LEU A 352 -40.50 -9.53 -30.58
CA LEU A 352 -40.57 -8.11 -30.95
C LEU A 352 -41.77 -7.40 -30.34
N ASP A 353 -42.84 -8.13 -30.01
CA ASP A 353 -44.05 -7.55 -29.41
C ASP A 353 -43.80 -7.28 -27.92
N LEU A 354 -43.07 -8.20 -27.26
CA LEU A 354 -42.60 -7.99 -25.89
C LEU A 354 -41.56 -6.85 -25.80
N LEU A 355 -40.67 -6.75 -26.79
CA LEU A 355 -39.67 -5.68 -26.86
C LEU A 355 -40.34 -4.30 -27.05
N ARG A 356 -41.35 -4.18 -27.92
CA ARG A 356 -42.07 -2.91 -28.11
C ARG A 356 -42.87 -2.51 -26.88
N HIS A 357 -43.57 -3.46 -26.26
CA HIS A 357 -44.28 -3.20 -25.01
C HIS A 357 -43.31 -2.73 -23.91
N TRP A 358 -42.12 -3.33 -23.86
CA TRP A 358 -41.08 -2.89 -22.94
C TRP A 358 -40.55 -1.48 -23.26
N GLU A 359 -40.28 -1.16 -24.54
CA GLU A 359 -39.82 0.15 -24.98
C GLU A 359 -40.84 1.25 -24.62
N GLU A 360 -42.13 0.99 -24.81
CA GLU A 360 -43.22 1.94 -24.52
C GLU A 360 -43.42 2.19 -23.01
N HIS A 361 -43.30 1.16 -22.18
CA HIS A 361 -43.62 1.25 -20.75
C HIS A 361 -42.43 1.48 -19.82
N PHE A 362 -41.22 1.10 -20.23
CA PHE A 362 -40.04 1.07 -19.36
C PHE A 362 -38.83 1.83 -19.92
N ASN A 363 -38.89 2.30 -21.17
CA ASN A 363 -37.81 3.04 -21.83
C ASN A 363 -38.27 4.37 -22.45
N ASP A 364 -39.35 4.97 -21.91
CA ASP A 364 -39.92 6.24 -22.37
C ASP A 364 -40.20 6.31 -23.89
N GLY A 365 -40.55 5.16 -24.49
CA GLY A 365 -40.81 5.04 -25.93
C GLY A 365 -39.55 5.08 -26.82
N GLN A 366 -38.35 5.13 -26.25
CA GLN A 366 -37.11 5.10 -27.01
C GLN A 366 -36.75 3.65 -27.42
N PRO A 367 -36.21 3.44 -28.63
CA PRO A 367 -35.82 2.13 -29.08
C PRO A 367 -34.64 1.58 -28.26
N TRP A 368 -34.63 0.27 -28.01
CA TRP A 368 -33.51 -0.41 -27.37
C TRP A 368 -32.22 -0.23 -28.19
N THR A 369 -31.11 0.11 -27.55
CA THR A 369 -29.82 0.43 -28.22
C THR A 369 -29.23 -0.73 -29.02
N GLY A 370 -29.67 -1.97 -28.78
CA GLY A 370 -29.28 -3.13 -29.58
C GLY A 370 -30.21 -3.45 -30.75
N ARG A 371 -31.21 -2.60 -31.05
CA ARG A 371 -32.21 -2.86 -32.11
C ARG A 371 -31.56 -3.09 -33.47
N ASP A 372 -30.45 -2.42 -33.76
CA ASP A 372 -29.65 -2.59 -34.98
C ASP A 372 -28.93 -3.96 -35.06
N ARG A 373 -28.96 -4.74 -33.99
CA ARG A 373 -28.37 -6.10 -33.91
C ARG A 373 -29.40 -7.20 -34.15
N LEU A 374 -30.67 -6.86 -34.27
CA LEU A 374 -31.76 -7.76 -34.66
C LEU A 374 -31.74 -7.94 -36.18
N GLN A 375 -31.89 -9.17 -36.65
CA GLN A 375 -31.91 -9.55 -38.07
C GLN A 375 -33.32 -9.83 -38.59
#